data_AF-A0A935AYQ7-F1
#
_entry.id   AF-A0A935AYQ7-F1
#
_cell.length_a   1.000
_cell.length_b   1.000
_cell.length_c   1.000
_cell.angle_alpha   90.00
_cell.angle_beta   90.00
_cell.angle_gamma   90.00
#
_symmetry.space_group_name_H-M   'P 1'
#
loop_
_entity.id
_entity.type
_entity.pdbx_description
1 polymer ?
#
loop_
_entity_poly.entity_id
_entity_poly.type
_entity_poly.pdbx_seq_one_letter_code
_entity_poly.pdbx_strand_id
1 'polypeptide(L)'
;MADPVWLKREPLRTMWYQHSQPPGFNALSSLLLATGRERVAAAILFHLLGATLVVGVLLLSRRLGLTTRWSVVLASIVCLRPDVLLYEHWYFYTFIEAWILVAVLAVLATIGRSAPIIRLAPAALGIASLAAMHALFGVVWVAGLGALLSWRFGWRRTMALVGPAMLLLGAITAKNWVLFDQAAISSWQGTNLSRITTYQLSEAERRRLVRDRSLTESALLSSWSKNWDDPLLDQPAGETGPSATVDVLDQTRKPTGGELNYNNRRYLPSYENDLDDALWVIRHRPTVWLHAVWQAWGVYFK
;
A
#
# COMPACT_ATOMS: atom_id res chain seq x y z
N MET A 1 -1.10 9.53 2.05
CA MET A 1 -1.81 10.33 1.02
C MET A 1 -1.23 11.73 0.94
N ALA A 2 -1.06 12.24 -0.29
CA ALA A 2 -0.63 13.62 -0.57
C ALA A 2 -1.72 14.64 -0.20
N ASP A 3 -1.33 15.91 -0.03
CA ASP A 3 -2.27 16.97 0.32
C ASP A 3 -3.27 17.28 -0.82
N PRO A 4 -4.57 17.51 -0.52
CA PRO A 4 -5.57 17.88 -1.53
C PRO A 4 -5.22 19.13 -2.35
N VAL A 5 -4.52 20.11 -1.78
CA VAL A 5 -4.11 21.34 -2.48
C VAL A 5 -3.15 21.00 -3.62
N TRP A 6 -2.14 20.16 -3.35
CA TRP A 6 -1.18 19.73 -4.36
C TRP A 6 -1.83 18.84 -5.41
N LEU A 7 -2.70 17.91 -4.98
CA LEU A 7 -3.45 17.04 -5.89
C LEU A 7 -4.45 17.77 -6.80
N LYS A 8 -4.94 18.95 -6.38
CA LYS A 8 -5.79 19.83 -7.22
C LYS A 8 -4.97 20.67 -8.19
N ARG A 9 -3.86 21.25 -7.74
CA ARG A 9 -3.06 22.22 -8.53
C ARG A 9 -2.11 21.54 -9.52
N GLU A 10 -1.40 20.51 -9.06
CA GLU A 10 -0.33 19.85 -9.83
C GLU A 10 -0.39 18.32 -9.66
N PRO A 11 -1.48 17.64 -10.07
CA PRO A 11 -1.71 16.22 -9.77
C PRO A 11 -0.59 15.32 -10.27
N LEU A 12 -0.17 15.49 -11.54
CA LEU A 12 0.86 14.66 -12.15
C LEU A 12 2.22 14.86 -11.48
N ARG A 13 2.59 16.12 -11.19
CA ARG A 13 3.85 16.44 -10.52
C ARG A 13 3.87 15.89 -9.09
N THR A 14 2.76 16.02 -8.36
CA THR A 14 2.59 15.48 -7.02
C THR A 14 2.78 13.96 -7.01
N MET A 15 2.13 13.24 -7.94
CA MET A 15 2.26 11.78 -8.03
C MET A 15 3.64 11.32 -8.50
N TRP A 16 4.26 12.06 -9.43
CA TRP A 16 5.59 11.76 -9.92
C TRP A 16 6.63 11.82 -8.79
N TYR A 17 6.60 12.89 -7.99
CA TYR A 17 7.51 13.08 -6.87
C TYR A 17 7.05 12.40 -5.56
N GLN A 18 6.00 11.58 -5.60
CA GLN A 18 5.62 10.75 -4.46
C GLN A 18 6.56 9.54 -4.35
N HIS A 19 7.40 9.48 -3.31
CA HIS A 19 8.25 8.31 -3.00
C HIS A 19 7.71 7.50 -1.83
N SER A 20 6.83 8.09 -1.01
CA SER A 20 6.26 7.49 0.18
C SER A 20 5.31 6.32 -0.06
N GLN A 21 4.58 6.31 -1.18
CA GLN A 21 3.55 5.31 -1.45
C GLN A 21 3.26 5.21 -2.95
N PRO A 22 2.70 4.09 -3.42
CA PRO A 22 2.20 3.97 -4.80
C PRO A 22 1.16 5.05 -5.17
N PRO A 23 1.05 5.41 -6.47
CA PRO A 23 0.31 6.59 -6.90
C PRO A 23 -1.20 6.39 -7.02
N GLY A 24 -1.71 5.16 -7.03
CA GLY A 24 -3.09 4.82 -7.41
C GLY A 24 -4.16 5.46 -6.54
N PHE A 25 -3.96 5.49 -5.21
CA PHE A 25 -4.92 6.14 -4.32
C PHE A 25 -4.92 7.66 -4.52
N ASN A 26 -3.75 8.28 -4.67
CA ASN A 26 -3.64 9.72 -4.98
C ASN A 26 -4.25 10.05 -6.35
N ALA A 27 -4.11 9.17 -7.35
CA ALA A 27 -4.72 9.35 -8.66
C ALA A 27 -6.26 9.36 -8.57
N LEU A 28 -6.84 8.41 -7.83
CA LEU A 28 -8.28 8.41 -7.55
C LEU A 28 -8.69 9.69 -6.81
N SER A 29 -7.93 10.10 -5.81
CA SER A 29 -8.21 11.33 -5.08
C SER A 29 -8.19 12.56 -5.99
N SER A 30 -7.21 12.69 -6.89
CA SER A 30 -7.17 13.77 -7.89
C SER A 30 -8.42 13.78 -8.79
N LEU A 31 -8.89 12.61 -9.23
CA LEU A 31 -10.13 12.50 -10.02
C LEU A 31 -11.35 12.96 -9.22
N LEU A 32 -11.47 12.55 -7.96
CA LEU A 32 -12.58 12.97 -7.10
C LEU A 32 -12.53 14.48 -6.81
N LEU A 33 -11.34 15.03 -6.58
CA LEU A 33 -11.14 16.45 -6.34
C LEU A 33 -11.47 17.31 -7.58
N ALA A 34 -11.25 16.78 -8.78
CA ALA A 34 -11.60 17.44 -10.04
C ALA A 34 -13.12 17.61 -10.23
N THR A 35 -13.95 16.85 -9.51
CA THR A 35 -15.43 17.01 -9.57
C THR A 35 -15.93 18.29 -8.89
N GLY A 36 -15.12 18.91 -8.02
CA GLY A 36 -15.55 20.00 -7.14
C GLY A 36 -16.60 19.60 -6.10
N ARG A 37 -16.97 18.31 -6.04
CA ARG A 37 -17.95 17.69 -5.15
C ARG A 37 -17.36 16.44 -4.51
N GLU A 38 -16.09 16.49 -4.13
CA GLU A 38 -15.28 15.33 -3.76
C GLU A 38 -15.91 14.48 -2.65
N ARG A 39 -16.56 15.10 -1.66
CA ARG A 39 -17.23 14.40 -0.56
C ARG A 39 -18.41 13.56 -1.05
N VAL A 40 -19.26 14.15 -1.90
CA VAL A 40 -20.44 13.47 -2.47
C VAL A 40 -20.00 12.39 -3.45
N ALA A 41 -19.01 12.70 -4.32
CA ALA A 41 -18.46 11.73 -5.27
C ALA A 41 -17.82 10.54 -4.56
N ALA A 42 -17.05 10.78 -3.48
CA ALA A 42 -16.46 9.73 -2.67
C ALA A 42 -17.52 8.88 -1.96
N ALA A 43 -18.54 9.50 -1.37
CA ALA A 43 -19.63 8.79 -0.71
C ALA A 43 -20.40 7.88 -1.68
N ILE A 44 -20.79 8.41 -2.85
CA ILE A 44 -21.45 7.62 -3.90
C ILE A 44 -20.56 6.46 -4.33
N LEU A 45 -19.27 6.72 -4.59
CA LEU A 45 -18.33 5.67 -4.97
C LEU A 45 -18.27 4.57 -3.91
N PHE A 46 -18.06 4.93 -2.64
CA PHE A 46 -17.89 3.94 -1.57
C PHE A 46 -19.19 3.14 -1.31
N HIS A 47 -20.37 3.76 -1.36
CA HIS A 47 -21.63 3.01 -1.28
C HIS A 47 -21.83 2.05 -2.46
N LEU A 48 -21.45 2.46 -3.67
CA LEU A 48 -21.49 1.57 -4.83
C LEU A 48 -20.49 0.41 -4.68
N LEU A 49 -19.28 0.68 -4.18
CA LEU A 49 -18.30 -0.36 -3.87
C LEU A 49 -18.83 -1.32 -2.80
N GLY A 50 -19.47 -0.83 -1.75
CA GLY A 50 -20.06 -1.65 -0.69
C GLY A 50 -21.17 -2.56 -1.22
N ALA A 51 -22.15 -1.99 -1.92
CA ALA A 51 -23.24 -2.75 -2.51
C ALA A 51 -22.72 -3.83 -3.48
N THR A 52 -21.78 -3.47 -4.36
CA THR A 52 -21.25 -4.41 -5.35
C THR A 52 -20.24 -5.40 -4.76
N LEU A 53 -19.57 -5.09 -3.65
CA LEU A 53 -18.75 -6.03 -2.89
C LEU A 53 -19.61 -7.17 -2.36
N VAL A 54 -20.75 -6.86 -1.72
CA VAL A 54 -21.68 -7.88 -1.18
C VAL A 54 -22.24 -8.76 -2.29
N VAL A 55 -22.66 -8.16 -3.40
CA VAL A 55 -23.10 -8.89 -4.61
C VAL A 55 -21.96 -9.75 -5.17
N GLY A 56 -20.75 -9.22 -5.23
CA GLY A 56 -19.56 -9.92 -5.70
C GLY A 56 -19.24 -11.16 -4.87
N VAL A 57 -19.30 -11.05 -3.54
CA VAL A 57 -19.12 -12.18 -2.61
C VAL A 57 -20.17 -13.25 -2.83
N LEU A 58 -21.45 -12.86 -2.98
CA LEU A 58 -22.54 -13.80 -3.26
C LEU A 58 -22.30 -14.55 -4.57
N LEU A 59 -22.02 -13.83 -5.66
CA LEU A 59 -21.81 -14.42 -6.98
C LEU A 59 -20.57 -15.31 -7.02
N LEU A 60 -19.46 -14.87 -6.40
CA LEU A 60 -18.23 -15.64 -6.28
C LEU A 60 -18.47 -16.94 -5.48
N SER A 61 -19.18 -16.86 -4.35
CA SER A 61 -19.53 -18.03 -3.54
C SER A 61 -20.31 -19.07 -4.34
N ARG A 62 -21.30 -18.62 -5.13
CA ARG A 62 -22.07 -19.50 -6.03
C ARG A 62 -21.19 -20.13 -7.10
N ARG A 63 -20.24 -19.39 -7.67
CA ARG A 63 -19.28 -19.89 -8.67
C ARG A 63 -18.32 -20.93 -8.08
N LEU A 64 -17.99 -20.81 -6.80
CA LEU A 64 -17.16 -21.76 -6.06
C LEU A 64 -17.94 -23.00 -5.58
N GLY A 65 -19.23 -23.11 -5.93
CA GLY A 65 -20.03 -24.30 -5.67
C GLY A 65 -20.85 -24.28 -4.37
N LEU A 66 -20.82 -23.17 -3.61
CA LEU A 66 -21.65 -23.06 -2.40
C LEU A 66 -23.12 -22.95 -2.77
N THR A 67 -24.01 -23.53 -1.96
CA THR A 67 -25.47 -23.39 -2.14
C THR A 67 -25.91 -21.93 -1.98
N THR A 68 -27.09 -21.58 -2.48
CA THR A 68 -27.66 -20.23 -2.33
C THR A 68 -27.75 -19.82 -0.86
N ARG A 69 -28.19 -20.73 0.02
CA ARG A 69 -28.27 -20.50 1.46
C ARG A 69 -26.91 -20.05 2.03
N TRP A 70 -25.84 -20.81 1.76
CA TRP A 70 -24.52 -20.48 2.29
C TRP A 70 -23.90 -19.25 1.64
N SER A 71 -24.21 -18.98 0.38
CA SER A 71 -23.75 -17.77 -0.31
C SER A 71 -24.40 -16.52 0.27
N VAL A 72 -25.70 -16.58 0.60
CA VAL A 72 -26.40 -15.50 1.31
C VAL A 72 -25.83 -15.32 2.71
N VAL A 73 -25.64 -16.41 3.47
CA VAL A 73 -25.04 -16.34 4.82
C VAL A 73 -23.67 -15.64 4.78
N LEU A 74 -22.77 -16.02 3.86
CA LEU A 74 -21.47 -15.38 3.72
C LEU A 74 -21.57 -13.90 3.32
N ALA A 75 -22.44 -13.58 2.36
CA ALA A 75 -22.66 -12.21 1.94
C ALA A 75 -23.24 -11.34 3.08
N SER A 76 -24.14 -11.89 3.89
CA SER A 76 -24.67 -11.24 5.09
C SER A 76 -23.61 -11.04 6.17
N ILE A 77 -22.74 -12.03 6.41
CA ILE A 77 -21.61 -11.88 7.33
C ILE A 77 -20.70 -10.73 6.88
N VAL A 78 -20.34 -10.69 5.59
CA VAL A 78 -19.51 -9.59 5.05
C VAL A 78 -20.23 -8.25 5.14
N CYS A 79 -21.52 -8.18 4.81
CA CYS A 79 -22.31 -6.95 4.86
C CYS A 79 -22.44 -6.37 6.28
N LEU A 80 -22.60 -7.23 7.29
CA LEU A 80 -22.83 -6.83 8.68
C LEU A 80 -21.53 -6.67 9.50
N ARG A 81 -20.37 -6.87 8.88
CA ARG A 81 -19.08 -6.74 9.55
C ARG A 81 -18.83 -5.29 9.94
N PRO A 82 -18.51 -4.98 11.21
CA PRO A 82 -18.28 -3.61 11.67
C PRO A 82 -17.19 -2.88 10.89
N ASP A 83 -16.13 -3.59 10.50
CA ASP A 83 -15.04 -3.02 9.70
C ASP A 83 -15.48 -2.68 8.27
N VAL A 84 -16.34 -3.50 7.65
CA VAL A 84 -16.92 -3.21 6.32
C VAL A 84 -17.78 -1.96 6.38
N LEU A 85 -18.65 -1.84 7.39
CA LEU A 85 -19.50 -0.66 7.57
C LEU A 85 -18.67 0.61 7.85
N LEU A 86 -17.61 0.49 8.66
CA LEU A 86 -16.69 1.59 8.91
C LEU A 86 -15.99 2.04 7.63
N TYR A 87 -15.41 1.10 6.89
CA TYR A 87 -14.65 1.40 5.67
C TYR A 87 -15.53 1.85 4.51
N GLU A 88 -16.82 1.52 4.49
CA GLU A 88 -17.78 2.09 3.55
C GLU A 88 -17.99 3.60 3.78
N HIS A 89 -17.86 4.08 5.02
CA HIS A 89 -18.06 5.49 5.37
C HIS A 89 -16.73 6.25 5.57
N TRP A 90 -15.61 5.55 5.52
CA TRP A 90 -14.28 6.12 5.70
C TRP A 90 -13.48 6.03 4.40
N TYR A 91 -13.15 7.20 3.82
CA TYR A 91 -12.35 7.31 2.60
C TYR A 91 -10.92 6.76 2.82
N PHE A 92 -10.75 5.46 2.60
CA PHE A 92 -9.51 4.74 2.78
C PHE A 92 -9.37 3.63 1.74
N TYR A 93 -8.15 3.41 1.24
CA TYR A 93 -7.89 2.52 0.11
C TYR A 93 -8.20 1.04 0.40
N THR A 94 -8.14 0.60 1.65
CA THR A 94 -8.41 -0.81 2.03
C THR A 94 -9.77 -1.31 1.56
N PHE A 95 -10.78 -0.44 1.56
CA PHE A 95 -12.11 -0.82 1.07
C PHE A 95 -12.12 -1.08 -0.44
N ILE A 96 -11.44 -0.21 -1.17
CA ILE A 96 -11.29 -0.29 -2.62
C ILE A 96 -10.51 -1.55 -2.98
N GLU A 97 -9.46 -1.87 -2.23
CA GLU A 97 -8.66 -3.09 -2.43
C GLU A 97 -9.47 -4.36 -2.22
N ALA A 98 -10.28 -4.43 -1.15
CA ALA A 98 -11.16 -5.55 -0.90
C ALA A 98 -12.15 -5.75 -2.07
N TRP A 99 -12.73 -4.66 -2.57
CA TRP A 99 -13.59 -4.70 -3.74
C TRP A 99 -12.87 -5.16 -5.00
N ILE A 100 -11.69 -4.60 -5.31
CA ILE A 100 -10.90 -4.98 -6.49
C ILE A 100 -10.54 -6.47 -6.40
N LEU A 101 -10.14 -6.97 -5.23
CA LEU A 101 -9.78 -8.36 -5.04
C LEU A 101 -10.96 -9.30 -5.32
N VAL A 102 -12.14 -9.00 -4.78
CA VAL A 102 -13.36 -9.78 -5.06
C VAL A 102 -13.72 -9.71 -6.55
N ALA A 103 -13.62 -8.53 -7.18
CA ALA A 103 -13.88 -8.36 -8.60
C ALA A 103 -12.92 -9.18 -9.47
N VAL A 104 -11.61 -9.16 -9.16
CA VAL A 104 -10.58 -9.95 -9.85
C VAL A 104 -10.89 -11.44 -9.73
N LEU A 105 -11.19 -11.92 -8.52
CA LEU A 105 -11.52 -13.32 -8.27
C LEU A 105 -12.81 -13.75 -9.00
N ALA A 106 -13.84 -12.90 -8.98
CA ALA A 106 -15.10 -13.14 -9.69
C ALA A 106 -14.87 -13.24 -11.20
N VAL A 107 -14.08 -12.33 -11.80
CA VAL A 107 -13.73 -12.37 -13.22
C VAL A 107 -12.97 -13.65 -13.54
N LEU A 108 -11.92 -13.97 -12.78
CA LEU A 108 -11.10 -15.18 -12.98
C LEU A 108 -11.93 -16.47 -12.87
N ALA A 109 -12.91 -16.53 -11.98
CA ALA A 109 -13.82 -17.66 -11.83
C ALA A 109 -14.70 -17.91 -13.08
N THR A 110 -14.90 -16.90 -13.93
CA THR A 110 -15.66 -17.05 -15.20
C THR A 110 -14.82 -17.44 -16.40
N ILE A 111 -13.49 -17.48 -16.26
CA ILE A 111 -12.56 -17.68 -17.37
C ILE A 111 -12.17 -19.16 -17.47
N GLY A 112 -12.65 -19.81 -18.54
CA GLY A 112 -12.23 -21.15 -18.93
C GLY A 112 -10.83 -21.18 -19.55
N ARG A 113 -10.21 -22.37 -19.61
CA ARG A 113 -8.88 -22.57 -20.24
C ARG A 113 -8.82 -22.19 -21.72
N SER A 114 -9.95 -22.20 -22.42
CA SER A 114 -10.02 -21.87 -23.85
C SER A 114 -10.53 -20.44 -24.13
N ALA A 115 -10.88 -19.67 -23.09
CA ALA A 115 -11.37 -18.30 -23.27
C ALA A 115 -10.33 -17.41 -23.98
N PRO A 116 -10.74 -16.46 -24.83
CA PRO A 116 -9.81 -15.57 -25.52
C PRO A 116 -9.07 -14.66 -24.52
N ILE A 117 -7.82 -14.32 -24.82
CA ILE A 117 -6.92 -13.61 -23.90
C ILE A 117 -7.45 -12.23 -23.49
N ILE A 118 -8.24 -11.57 -24.35
CA ILE A 118 -8.87 -10.28 -24.06
C ILE A 118 -9.79 -10.33 -22.83
N ARG A 119 -10.39 -11.49 -22.53
CA ARG A 119 -11.21 -11.66 -21.33
C ARG A 119 -10.42 -11.58 -20.03
N LEU A 120 -9.09 -11.65 -20.09
CA LEU A 120 -8.20 -11.47 -18.93
C LEU A 120 -8.02 -9.99 -18.57
N ALA A 121 -8.31 -9.06 -19.48
CA ALA A 121 -8.00 -7.64 -19.32
C ALA A 121 -8.59 -7.02 -18.04
N PRO A 122 -9.86 -7.29 -17.63
CA PRO A 122 -10.38 -6.73 -16.39
C PRO A 122 -9.65 -7.23 -15.14
N ALA A 123 -9.28 -8.52 -15.11
CA ALA A 123 -8.51 -9.08 -14.00
C ALA A 123 -7.07 -8.54 -13.97
N ALA A 124 -6.43 -8.39 -15.14
CA ALA A 124 -5.11 -7.80 -15.26
C ALA A 124 -5.08 -6.34 -14.79
N LEU A 125 -6.10 -5.57 -15.19
CA LEU A 125 -6.29 -4.20 -14.74
C LEU A 125 -6.48 -4.14 -13.22
N GLY A 126 -7.32 -5.01 -12.64
CA GLY A 126 -7.52 -5.08 -11.20
C GLY A 126 -6.24 -5.41 -10.42
N ILE A 127 -5.43 -6.37 -10.89
CA ILE A 127 -4.13 -6.70 -10.28
C ILE A 127 -3.18 -5.49 -10.35
N ALA A 128 -3.11 -4.81 -11.49
CA ALA A 128 -2.31 -3.59 -11.62
C ALA A 128 -2.82 -2.45 -10.74
N SER A 129 -4.14 -2.31 -10.58
CA SER A 129 -4.74 -1.34 -9.67
C SER A 129 -4.41 -1.63 -8.21
N LEU A 130 -4.43 -2.90 -7.77
CA LEU A 130 -3.99 -3.28 -6.42
C LEU A 130 -2.53 -2.86 -6.17
N ALA A 131 -1.64 -3.19 -7.11
CA ALA A 131 -0.23 -2.78 -7.06
C ALA A 131 -0.05 -1.25 -7.05
N ALA A 132 -0.94 -0.52 -7.72
CA ALA A 132 -0.93 0.94 -7.72
C ALA A 132 -1.49 1.54 -6.42
N MET A 133 -2.39 0.86 -5.71
CA MET A 133 -3.04 1.40 -4.51
C MET A 133 -2.13 1.32 -3.28
N HIS A 134 -1.44 0.20 -3.11
CA HIS A 134 -0.73 -0.06 -1.86
C HIS A 134 0.48 -0.98 -2.05
N ALA A 135 1.53 -0.68 -1.28
CA ALA A 135 2.84 -1.34 -1.41
C ALA A 135 2.81 -2.82 -1.00
N LEU A 136 1.77 -3.28 -0.29
CA LEU A 136 1.58 -4.70 0.04
C LEU A 136 1.51 -5.57 -1.22
N PHE A 137 0.92 -5.06 -2.31
CA PHE A 137 0.78 -5.76 -3.59
C PHE A 137 2.02 -5.57 -4.48
N GLY A 138 3.20 -5.64 -3.89
CA GLY A 138 4.49 -5.50 -4.56
C GLY A 138 4.94 -6.74 -5.33
N VAL A 139 6.21 -6.72 -5.77
CA VAL A 139 6.79 -7.73 -6.67
C VAL A 139 6.63 -9.16 -6.13
N VAL A 140 6.88 -9.38 -4.84
CA VAL A 140 6.77 -10.71 -4.21
C VAL A 140 5.34 -11.24 -4.30
N TRP A 141 4.35 -10.40 -4.02
CA TRP A 141 2.94 -10.79 -4.06
C TRP A 141 2.49 -11.11 -5.49
N VAL A 142 2.83 -10.23 -6.45
CA VAL A 142 2.45 -10.42 -7.87
C VAL A 142 3.16 -11.64 -8.47
N ALA A 143 4.40 -11.91 -8.09
CA ALA A 143 5.14 -13.10 -8.51
C ALA A 143 4.52 -14.38 -7.95
N GLY A 144 4.17 -14.39 -6.66
CA GLY A 144 3.47 -15.51 -6.02
C GLY A 144 2.12 -15.80 -6.67
N LEU A 145 1.33 -14.76 -6.96
CA LEU A 145 0.09 -14.89 -7.72
C LEU A 145 0.36 -15.44 -9.13
N GLY A 146 1.40 -14.95 -9.81
CA GLY A 146 1.82 -15.44 -11.12
C GLY A 146 2.16 -16.92 -11.14
N ALA A 147 2.85 -17.43 -10.10
CA ALA A 147 3.13 -18.86 -9.96
C ALA A 147 1.84 -19.69 -9.86
N LEU A 148 0.88 -19.26 -9.03
CA LEU A 148 -0.42 -19.93 -8.87
C LEU A 148 -1.24 -19.90 -10.17
N LEU A 149 -1.29 -18.75 -10.86
CA LEU A 149 -2.03 -18.59 -12.11
C LEU A 149 -1.38 -19.37 -13.25
N SER A 150 -0.05 -19.54 -13.25
CA SER A 150 0.68 -20.33 -14.24
C SER A 150 0.26 -21.79 -14.21
N TRP A 151 0.03 -22.34 -13.01
CA TRP A 151 -0.49 -23.69 -12.87
C TRP A 151 -1.89 -23.86 -13.46
N ARG A 152 -2.76 -22.85 -13.30
CA ARG A 152 -4.17 -22.91 -13.75
C ARG A 152 -4.38 -22.55 -15.23
N PHE A 153 -3.62 -21.59 -15.75
CA PHE A 153 -3.83 -20.95 -17.06
C PHE A 153 -2.62 -21.06 -18.01
N GLY A 154 -1.47 -21.54 -17.55
CA GLY A 154 -0.22 -21.55 -18.31
C GLY A 154 0.49 -20.19 -18.32
N TRP A 155 1.78 -20.20 -18.68
CA TRP A 155 2.65 -19.03 -18.57
C TRP A 155 2.22 -17.85 -19.45
N ARG A 156 1.78 -18.08 -20.70
CA ARG A 156 1.38 -17.00 -21.63
C ARG A 156 0.23 -16.15 -21.10
N ARG A 157 -0.80 -16.82 -20.58
CA ARG A 157 -1.98 -16.16 -20.00
C ARG A 157 -1.65 -15.50 -18.67
N THR A 158 -0.76 -16.12 -17.90
CA THR A 158 -0.26 -15.52 -16.67
C THR A 158 0.47 -14.22 -16.96
N MET A 159 1.37 -14.19 -17.96
CA MET A 159 2.04 -12.96 -18.37
C MET A 159 1.05 -11.87 -18.79
N ALA A 160 -0.04 -12.21 -19.46
CA ALA A 160 -1.10 -11.24 -19.76
C ALA A 160 -1.85 -10.74 -18.51
N LEU A 161 -1.95 -11.55 -17.45
CA LEU A 161 -2.60 -11.17 -16.18
C LEU A 161 -1.69 -10.32 -15.29
N VAL A 162 -0.45 -10.75 -15.07
CA VAL A 162 0.45 -10.13 -14.09
C VAL A 162 1.45 -9.17 -14.71
N GLY A 163 1.72 -9.30 -16.01
CA GLY A 163 2.67 -8.46 -16.74
C GLY A 163 2.40 -6.96 -16.61
N PRO A 164 1.14 -6.47 -16.76
CA PRO A 164 0.84 -5.06 -16.57
C PRO A 164 1.18 -4.55 -15.16
N ALA A 165 0.90 -5.34 -14.13
CA ALA A 165 1.25 -4.99 -12.75
C ALA A 165 2.77 -5.00 -12.54
N MET A 166 3.49 -6.00 -13.07
CA MET A 166 4.95 -6.06 -13.00
C MET A 166 5.61 -4.88 -13.72
N LEU A 167 5.10 -4.50 -14.90
CA LEU A 167 5.59 -3.33 -15.64
C LEU A 167 5.38 -2.05 -14.83
N LEU A 168 4.20 -1.89 -14.22
CA LEU A 168 3.90 -0.73 -13.38
C LEU A 168 4.82 -0.67 -12.16
N LEU A 169 4.97 -1.78 -11.43
CA LEU A 169 5.86 -1.89 -10.28
C LEU A 169 7.32 -1.59 -10.68
N GLY A 170 7.77 -2.11 -11.82
CA GLY A 170 9.09 -1.84 -12.38
C GLY A 170 9.28 -0.36 -12.70
N ALA A 171 8.30 0.29 -13.32
CA ALA A 171 8.35 1.72 -13.63
C ALA A 171 8.40 2.59 -12.36
N ILE A 172 7.58 2.27 -11.35
CA ILE A 172 7.60 2.99 -10.06
C ILE A 172 8.94 2.82 -9.36
N THR A 173 9.47 1.58 -9.33
CA THR A 173 10.75 1.27 -8.70
C THR A 173 11.89 1.98 -9.41
N ALA A 174 11.94 1.91 -10.74
CA ALA A 174 12.95 2.60 -11.54
C ALA A 174 12.91 4.12 -11.32
N LYS A 175 11.71 4.70 -11.27
CA LYS A 175 11.53 6.12 -10.97
C LYS A 175 12.05 6.48 -9.57
N ASN A 176 11.73 5.68 -8.55
CA ASN A 176 12.20 5.93 -7.20
C ASN A 176 13.72 5.77 -7.09
N TRP A 177 14.30 4.82 -7.82
CA TRP A 177 15.74 4.62 -7.85
C TRP A 177 16.45 5.81 -8.50
N VAL A 178 15.97 6.26 -9.67
CA VAL A 178 16.58 7.40 -10.38
C VAL A 178 16.44 8.72 -9.62
N LEU A 179 15.27 8.96 -8.99
CA LEU A 179 15.00 10.25 -8.35
C LEU A 179 15.43 10.34 -6.89
N PHE A 180 15.42 9.23 -6.15
CA PHE A 180 15.57 9.23 -4.69
C PHE A 180 16.59 8.21 -4.18
N ASP A 181 17.30 7.53 -5.08
CA ASP A 181 18.21 6.41 -4.77
C ASP A 181 17.54 5.27 -3.99
N GLN A 182 16.26 5.03 -4.25
CA GLN A 182 15.50 3.98 -3.58
C GLN A 182 14.94 2.94 -4.55
N ALA A 183 15.49 1.73 -4.50
CA ALA A 183 15.04 0.57 -5.26
C ALA A 183 13.79 -0.11 -4.63
N ALA A 184 12.78 0.69 -4.29
CA ALA A 184 11.53 0.22 -3.71
C ALA A 184 10.31 0.97 -4.29
N ILE A 185 9.12 0.39 -4.17
CA ILE A 185 7.86 1.05 -4.57
C ILE A 185 7.36 2.07 -3.54
N SER A 186 7.93 2.05 -2.33
CA SER A 186 7.60 2.94 -1.23
C SER A 186 8.79 3.05 -0.28
N SER A 187 9.24 4.28 -0.03
CA SER A 187 10.24 4.59 1.00
C SER A 187 9.80 4.17 2.40
N TRP A 188 8.49 4.16 2.68
CA TRP A 188 7.95 3.78 3.99
C TRP A 188 8.13 2.29 4.32
N GLN A 189 8.63 1.48 3.39
CA GLN A 189 8.86 0.06 3.65
C GLN A 189 9.79 -0.17 4.85
N GLY A 190 10.87 0.61 4.98
CA GLY A 190 11.80 0.53 6.10
C GLY A 190 11.10 0.76 7.44
N THR A 191 10.45 1.92 7.58
CA THR A 191 9.75 2.27 8.81
C THR A 191 8.60 1.32 9.14
N ASN A 192 7.83 0.86 8.13
CA ASN A 192 6.77 -0.12 8.36
C ASN A 192 7.34 -1.45 8.87
N LEU A 193 8.49 -1.89 8.34
CA LEU A 193 9.17 -3.09 8.80
C LEU A 193 9.73 -2.91 10.22
N SER A 194 10.34 -1.75 10.51
CA SER A 194 10.86 -1.39 11.83
C SER A 194 9.80 -1.46 12.94
N ARG A 195 8.53 -1.14 12.64
CA ARG A 195 7.41 -1.29 13.60
C ARG A 195 7.21 -2.71 14.11
N ILE A 196 7.41 -3.72 13.26
CA ILE A 196 7.22 -5.14 13.60
C ILE A 196 8.56 -5.86 13.86
N THR A 197 9.66 -5.11 13.91
CA THR A 197 11.02 -5.63 14.14
C THR A 197 11.73 -4.78 15.19
N THR A 198 12.40 -3.71 14.79
CA THR A 198 13.20 -2.81 15.64
C THR A 198 12.44 -2.35 16.87
N TYR A 199 11.21 -1.86 16.73
CA TYR A 199 10.42 -1.34 17.86
C TYR A 199 9.80 -2.41 18.76
N GLN A 200 10.00 -3.69 18.42
CA GLN A 200 9.64 -4.83 19.27
C GLN A 200 10.77 -5.19 20.25
N LEU A 201 11.97 -4.63 20.04
CA LEU A 201 13.06 -4.69 21.02
C LEU A 201 12.77 -3.75 22.19
N SER A 202 13.20 -4.16 23.39
CA SER A 202 13.16 -3.28 24.56
C SER A 202 13.97 -2.01 24.30
N GLU A 203 13.56 -0.88 24.89
CA GLU A 203 14.28 0.38 24.73
C GLU A 203 15.73 0.28 25.21
N ALA A 204 15.98 -0.44 26.31
CA ALA A 204 17.31 -0.69 26.83
C ALA A 204 18.20 -1.45 25.82
N GLU A 205 17.62 -2.45 25.13
CA GLU A 205 18.32 -3.19 24.08
C GLU A 205 18.59 -2.33 22.86
N ARG A 206 17.62 -1.54 22.39
CA ARG A 206 17.85 -0.58 21.28
C ARG A 206 18.96 0.39 21.61
N ARG A 207 18.94 1.01 22.79
CA ARG A 207 20.02 1.92 23.24
C ARG A 207 21.38 1.23 23.32
N ARG A 208 21.44 -0.04 23.74
CA ARG A 208 22.69 -0.80 23.74
C ARG A 208 23.21 -1.01 22.32
N LEU A 209 22.33 -1.43 21.41
CA LEU A 209 22.67 -1.71 20.01
C LEU A 209 23.03 -0.44 19.21
N VAL A 210 22.49 0.72 19.59
CA VAL A 210 22.94 2.00 19.01
C VAL A 210 24.32 2.36 19.53
N ARG A 211 24.59 2.18 20.84
CA ARG A 211 25.92 2.45 21.42
C ARG A 211 27.01 1.55 20.84
N ASP A 212 26.71 0.29 20.56
CA ASP A 212 27.65 -0.65 19.94
C ASP A 212 27.72 -0.54 18.40
N ARG A 213 26.96 0.40 17.81
CA ARG A 213 26.86 0.66 16.36
C ARG A 213 26.28 -0.50 15.54
N SER A 214 25.53 -1.41 16.17
CA SER A 214 24.76 -2.44 15.45
C SER A 214 23.48 -1.88 14.84
N LEU A 215 22.89 -0.84 15.44
CA LEU A 215 21.73 -0.10 14.94
C LEU A 215 22.05 1.38 14.80
N THR A 216 21.31 2.08 13.94
CA THR A 216 21.42 3.52 13.76
C THR A 216 20.69 4.30 14.87
N GLU A 217 20.94 5.61 14.97
CA GLU A 217 20.20 6.47 15.90
C GLU A 217 18.69 6.52 15.60
N SER A 218 18.28 6.24 14.35
CA SER A 218 16.87 6.16 13.94
C SER A 218 16.10 5.09 14.72
N ALA A 219 16.76 4.01 15.19
CA ALA A 219 16.14 3.01 16.05
C ALA A 219 15.58 3.58 17.38
N LEU A 220 16.08 4.73 17.83
CA LEU A 220 15.61 5.42 19.05
C LEU A 220 14.50 6.44 18.77
N LEU A 221 14.32 6.84 17.52
CA LEU A 221 13.25 7.74 17.11
C LEU A 221 11.95 6.95 16.96
N SER A 222 10.86 7.48 17.51
CA SER A 222 9.54 6.90 17.32
C SER A 222 8.93 7.44 16.02
N SER A 223 9.24 6.77 14.91
CA SER A 223 8.63 7.07 13.62
C SER A 223 7.09 7.00 13.69
N TRP A 224 6.41 7.84 12.90
CA TRP A 224 4.95 8.04 12.88
C TRP A 224 4.31 8.69 14.11
N SER A 225 5.09 9.13 15.11
CA SER A 225 4.51 9.90 16.20
C SER A 225 3.98 11.26 15.69
N LYS A 226 2.91 11.78 16.31
CA LYS A 226 2.34 13.09 15.94
C LYS A 226 3.38 14.22 16.04
N ASN A 227 4.38 14.01 16.90
CA ASN A 227 5.54 14.86 17.08
C ASN A 227 6.80 14.09 16.64
N TRP A 228 6.79 13.49 15.44
CA TRP A 228 8.01 12.91 14.89
C TRP A 228 9.00 14.05 14.66
N ASP A 229 9.81 14.26 15.69
CA ASP A 229 10.86 15.25 15.76
C ASP A 229 12.12 14.61 15.20
N ASP A 230 12.12 14.41 13.88
CA ASP A 230 13.29 13.91 13.18
C ASP A 230 14.29 15.07 13.05
N PRO A 231 15.49 14.99 13.66
CA PRO A 231 16.50 16.04 13.55
C PRO A 231 16.88 16.39 12.10
N LEU A 232 16.64 15.47 11.15
CA LEU A 232 16.86 15.72 9.73
C LEU A 232 15.91 16.77 9.15
N LEU A 233 14.76 17.04 9.79
CA LEU A 233 13.85 18.10 9.36
C LEU A 233 14.42 19.50 9.55
N ASP A 234 15.32 19.68 10.50
CA ASP A 234 15.97 20.98 10.76
C ASP A 234 17.20 21.21 9.88
N GLN A 235 17.68 20.16 9.20
CA GLN A 235 18.77 20.28 8.26
C GLN A 235 18.31 20.98 6.97
N PRO A 236 19.21 21.67 6.24
CA PRO A 236 18.93 22.18 4.91
C PRO A 236 18.33 21.07 4.03
N ALA A 237 17.46 21.42 3.08
CA ALA A 237 16.90 20.42 2.18
C ALA A 237 18.06 19.67 1.51
N GLY A 238 18.20 18.39 1.88
CA GLY A 238 19.35 17.58 1.51
C GLY A 238 19.45 17.34 0.01
N GLU A 239 20.60 16.79 -0.39
CA GLU A 239 20.95 16.43 -1.76
C GLU A 239 20.09 15.27 -2.33
N THR A 240 19.30 14.60 -1.47
CA THR A 240 18.45 13.46 -1.86
C THR A 240 17.20 13.94 -2.58
N GLY A 241 17.07 13.65 -3.88
CA GLY A 241 15.94 14.08 -4.69
C GLY A 241 16.34 14.94 -5.90
N PRO A 242 15.36 15.37 -6.72
CA PRO A 242 15.61 16.35 -7.78
C PRO A 242 16.15 17.67 -7.20
N SER A 243 17.15 18.27 -7.86
CA SER A 243 17.74 19.55 -7.41
C SER A 243 16.75 20.73 -7.41
N ALA A 244 15.69 20.64 -8.21
CA ALA A 244 14.64 21.65 -8.25
C ALA A 244 13.82 21.67 -6.94
N THR A 245 13.35 22.85 -6.55
CA THR A 245 12.35 23.00 -5.49
C THR A 245 11.03 22.37 -5.92
N VAL A 246 10.50 21.48 -5.09
CA VAL A 246 9.21 20.81 -5.30
C VAL A 246 8.45 20.81 -3.99
N ASP A 247 7.31 21.50 -3.93
CA ASP A 247 6.53 21.69 -2.71
C ASP A 247 6.21 20.39 -1.96
N VAL A 248 5.81 19.33 -2.68
CA VAL A 248 5.48 18.02 -2.10
C VAL A 248 6.68 17.33 -1.43
N LEU A 249 7.91 17.72 -1.78
CA LEU A 249 9.16 17.19 -1.22
C LEU A 249 9.77 18.13 -0.16
N ASP A 250 9.52 19.43 -0.26
CA ASP A 250 10.24 20.44 0.53
C ASP A 250 9.46 20.98 1.71
N GLN A 251 8.14 21.06 1.62
CA GLN A 251 7.34 21.53 2.73
C GLN A 251 7.34 20.47 3.83
N THR A 252 7.69 20.88 5.06
CA THR A 252 7.73 19.99 6.23
C THR A 252 6.32 19.66 6.74
N ARG A 253 5.35 20.52 6.43
CA ARG A 253 3.94 20.38 6.79
C ARG A 253 3.06 20.45 5.57
N LYS A 254 1.93 19.74 5.63
CA LYS A 254 0.90 19.76 4.61
C LYS A 254 0.11 21.08 4.66
N PRO A 255 -0.21 21.70 3.51
CA PRO A 255 -1.02 22.91 3.46
C PRO A 255 -2.37 22.77 4.17
N THR A 256 -3.01 21.61 4.05
CA THR A 256 -4.28 21.32 4.69
C THR A 256 -4.04 20.70 6.07
N GLY A 257 -4.51 21.37 7.12
CA GLY A 257 -4.49 20.84 8.49
C GLY A 257 -3.13 20.89 9.20
N GLY A 258 -2.03 21.21 8.52
CA GLY A 258 -0.72 21.45 9.15
C GLY A 258 0.01 20.20 9.65
N GLU A 259 -0.49 19.00 9.32
CA GLU A 259 0.14 17.73 9.67
C GLU A 259 1.51 17.56 8.99
N LEU A 260 2.39 16.74 9.56
CA LEU A 260 3.71 16.47 8.99
C LEU A 260 3.60 15.89 7.56
N ASN A 261 4.45 16.38 6.68
CA ASN A 261 4.61 15.85 5.34
C ASN A 261 5.61 14.69 5.33
N TYR A 262 5.14 13.48 5.54
CA TYR A 262 5.97 12.27 5.46
C TYR A 262 6.47 11.92 4.04
N ASN A 263 6.12 12.70 3.02
CA ASN A 263 6.76 12.65 1.69
C ASN A 263 7.88 13.69 1.57
N ASN A 264 8.25 14.37 2.65
CA ASN A 264 9.38 15.28 2.63
C ASN A 264 10.67 14.49 2.40
N ARG A 265 11.50 14.95 1.47
CA ARG A 265 12.74 14.28 1.07
C ARG A 265 13.75 14.12 2.22
N ARG A 266 13.68 14.99 3.23
CA ARG A 266 14.56 14.94 4.42
C ARG A 266 14.37 13.68 5.26
N TYR A 267 13.24 12.98 5.12
CA TYR A 267 13.03 11.68 5.79
C TYR A 267 13.67 10.49 5.05
N LEU A 268 14.14 10.66 3.81
CA LEU A 268 14.68 9.53 3.03
C LEU A 268 15.81 8.78 3.75
N PRO A 269 16.80 9.46 4.37
CA PRO A 269 17.84 8.77 5.12
C PRO A 269 17.29 8.01 6.35
N SER A 270 16.34 8.59 7.08
CA SER A 270 15.68 7.90 8.20
C SER A 270 14.93 6.65 7.75
N TYR A 271 14.25 6.71 6.60
CA TYR A 271 13.56 5.56 6.04
C TYR A 271 14.51 4.43 5.61
N GLU A 272 15.69 4.78 5.12
CA GLU A 272 16.75 3.84 4.76
C GLU A 272 17.39 3.21 6.01
N ASN A 273 17.76 4.04 6.98
CA ASN A 273 18.23 3.58 8.30
C ASN A 273 17.24 2.63 8.97
N ASP A 274 15.95 2.97 8.95
CA ASP A 274 14.89 2.12 9.49
C ASP A 274 14.82 0.75 8.79
N LEU A 275 15.13 0.69 7.49
CA LEU A 275 15.17 -0.57 6.73
C LEU A 275 16.39 -1.40 7.14
N ASP A 276 17.57 -0.80 7.20
CA ASP A 276 18.80 -1.47 7.57
C ASP A 276 18.74 -2.04 8.99
N ASP A 277 18.25 -1.24 9.93
CA ASP A 277 18.02 -1.65 11.32
C ASP A 277 17.03 -2.81 11.39
N ALA A 278 15.90 -2.72 10.67
CA ALA A 278 14.90 -3.78 10.64
C ALA A 278 15.47 -5.10 10.08
N LEU A 279 16.26 -5.02 8.99
CA LEU A 279 16.91 -6.17 8.40
C LEU A 279 17.98 -6.77 9.32
N TRP A 280 18.71 -5.93 10.06
CA TRP A 280 19.65 -6.38 11.08
C TRP A 280 18.92 -7.17 12.17
N VAL A 281 17.79 -6.66 12.67
CA VAL A 281 16.98 -7.33 13.71
C VAL A 281 16.42 -8.66 13.20
N ILE A 282 15.92 -8.72 11.97
CA ILE A 282 15.44 -9.99 11.38
C ILE A 282 16.56 -11.04 11.35
N ARG A 283 17.79 -10.64 10.98
CA ARG A 283 18.93 -11.56 10.86
C ARG A 283 19.46 -12.02 12.22
N HIS A 284 19.54 -11.13 13.21
CA HIS A 284 20.22 -11.41 14.49
C HIS A 284 19.28 -11.68 15.67
N ARG A 285 17.99 -11.36 15.53
CA ARG A 285 16.92 -11.53 16.53
C ARG A 285 15.62 -12.03 15.88
N PRO A 286 15.65 -13.12 15.09
CA PRO A 286 14.48 -13.57 14.32
C PRO A 286 13.26 -13.91 15.18
N THR A 287 13.48 -14.34 16.43
CA THR A 287 12.42 -14.66 17.39
C THR A 287 11.55 -13.45 17.73
N VAL A 288 12.13 -12.24 17.78
CA VAL A 288 11.41 -10.99 18.05
C VAL A 288 10.40 -10.71 16.93
N TRP A 289 10.86 -10.81 15.68
CA TRP A 289 9.99 -10.65 14.52
C TRP A 289 8.89 -11.71 14.45
N LEU A 290 9.24 -12.99 14.64
CA LEU A 290 8.25 -14.08 14.65
C LEU A 290 7.18 -13.88 15.72
N HIS A 291 7.58 -13.44 16.91
CA HIS A 291 6.64 -13.14 17.98
C HIS A 291 5.71 -11.98 17.64
N ALA A 292 6.24 -10.91 17.04
CA ALA A 292 5.44 -9.76 16.61
C ALA A 292 4.42 -10.13 15.53
N VAL A 293 4.81 -10.96 14.55
CA VAL A 293 3.89 -11.50 13.53
C VAL A 293 2.78 -12.34 14.19
N TRP A 294 3.14 -13.20 15.13
CA TRP A 294 2.17 -14.01 15.87
C TRP A 294 1.18 -13.15 16.68
N GLN A 295 1.69 -12.15 17.40
CA GLN A 295 0.85 -11.22 18.16
C GLN A 295 -0.11 -10.45 17.25
N ALA A 296 0.37 -9.92 16.12
CA ALA A 296 -0.47 -9.21 15.16
C ALA A 296 -1.62 -10.09 14.63
N TRP A 297 -1.33 -11.37 14.36
CA TRP A 297 -2.35 -12.34 13.97
C TRP A 297 -3.42 -12.53 15.06
N GLY A 298 -3.00 -12.64 16.33
CA GLY A 298 -3.89 -12.79 17.48
C GLY A 298 -4.78 -11.57 17.76
N VAL A 299 -4.39 -10.37 17.34
CA VAL A 299 -5.24 -9.16 17.46
C VAL A 299 -6.30 -9.11 16.38
N TYR A 300 -6.00 -9.56 15.15
CA TYR A 300 -6.93 -9.48 14.02
C TYR A 300 -8.15 -10.41 14.15
N PHE A 301 -8.00 -11.54 14.85
CA PHE A 301 -9.07 -12.54 15.04
C PHE A 301 -9.78 -12.46 16.40
N LYS A 302 -9.46 -11.44 17.21
CA LYS A 302 -10.22 -11.09 18.42
C LYS A 302 -11.28 -10.06 18.09
#